data_AF-A0A357YIA0-F1
#
_entry.id   AF-A0A357YIA0-F1
#
_cell.length_a   1.000
_cell.length_b   1.000
_cell.length_c   1.000
_cell.angle_alpha   90.00
_cell.angle_beta   90.00
_cell.angle_gamma   90.00
#
_symmetry.space_group_name_H-M   'P 1'
#
loop_
_entity.id
_entity.type
_entity.pdbx_description
1 polymer ?
#
loop_
_entity_poly.entity_id
_entity_poly.type
_entity_poly.pdbx_seq_one_letter_code
_entity_poly.pdbx_strand_id
1 'polypeptide(L)'
;YGFAHTNKGHWNLLHLPMLPATGEISASDYASGYSHLNESARPGYYQVFLEKYGINAELTSTLRCGYHRYTFPKGVEKKLIADMTRTNNRVKDWNIQQEEEYVFTGFQDTDGKIYFYAVSNYPIKDIRQVKDDKHEISLVYFGESRKNEPLELKIGFS
;
A
#
# COMPACT_ATOMS: atom_id res chain seq x y z
N TYR A 1 6.61 -0.15 7.22
CA TYR A 1 5.94 1.06 7.74
C TYR A 1 4.66 1.40 6.98
N GLY A 2 3.96 0.38 6.47
CA GLY A 2 2.71 0.53 5.74
C GLY A 2 1.65 -0.43 6.28
N PHE A 3 0.48 -0.41 5.66
CA PHE A 3 -0.65 -1.26 6.00
C PHE A 3 -0.45 -2.64 5.38
N ALA A 4 -0.14 -3.63 6.21
CA ALA A 4 0.04 -5.02 5.80
C ALA A 4 -1.26 -5.82 5.98
N HIS A 5 -1.39 -6.94 5.26
CA HIS A 5 -2.67 -7.63 5.06
C HIS A 5 -2.82 -8.95 5.82
N THR A 6 -1.79 -9.33 6.57
CA THR A 6 -1.80 -10.55 7.38
C THR A 6 -1.12 -10.29 8.71
N ASN A 7 -1.69 -10.78 9.80
CA ASN A 7 -1.10 -10.68 11.15
C ASN A 7 -1.31 -12.02 11.87
N LYS A 8 -0.28 -12.49 12.57
CA LYS A 8 -0.34 -13.69 13.42
C LYS A 8 0.31 -13.40 14.76
N GLY A 9 -0.24 -13.99 15.84
CA GLY A 9 0.33 -13.91 17.18
C GLY A 9 1.80 -14.34 17.21
N HIS A 10 2.61 -13.58 17.96
CA HIS A 10 4.08 -13.57 17.96
C HIS A 10 4.71 -13.19 16.61
N TRP A 11 4.91 -11.88 16.40
CA TRP A 11 5.71 -11.19 15.35
C TRP A 11 5.78 -11.80 13.94
N ASN A 12 4.86 -12.65 13.51
CA ASN A 12 4.95 -13.33 12.22
C ASN A 12 4.04 -12.67 11.17
N LEU A 13 4.36 -12.90 9.89
CA LEU A 13 3.65 -12.39 8.71
C LEU A 13 3.94 -10.91 8.41
N LEU A 14 2.92 -10.04 8.36
CA LEU A 14 2.96 -8.68 7.78
C LEU A 14 3.26 -8.66 6.28
N HIS A 15 2.58 -9.53 5.53
CA HIS A 15 2.68 -9.54 4.08
C HIS A 15 2.11 -8.27 3.43
N LEU A 16 2.74 -7.91 2.31
CA LEU A 16 2.30 -6.87 1.37
C LEU A 16 2.02 -5.51 2.05
N PRO A 17 3.01 -4.87 2.70
CA PRO A 17 2.81 -3.53 3.25
C PRO A 17 2.58 -2.50 2.14
N MET A 18 1.47 -1.78 2.22
CA MET A 18 1.13 -0.71 1.28
C MET A 18 0.99 0.64 2.00
N LEU A 19 1.44 1.73 1.40
CA LEU A 19 1.33 3.08 1.96
C LEU A 19 1.06 4.12 0.86
N PRO A 20 0.02 4.95 0.97
CA PRO A 20 -0.20 6.04 0.01
C PRO A 20 0.83 7.15 0.26
N ALA A 21 1.29 7.81 -0.79
CA ALA A 21 2.32 8.83 -0.68
C ALA A 21 2.23 9.91 -1.76
N THR A 22 2.79 11.08 -1.46
CA THR A 22 2.93 12.24 -2.35
C THR A 22 4.39 12.67 -2.42
N GLY A 23 4.74 13.45 -3.44
CA GLY A 23 6.10 14.00 -3.58
C GLY A 23 7.14 12.96 -3.99
N GLU A 24 8.40 13.25 -3.68
CA GLU A 24 9.54 12.35 -3.91
C GLU A 24 9.66 11.34 -2.77
N ILE A 25 9.95 10.08 -3.12
CA ILE A 25 9.97 8.97 -2.16
C ILE A 25 11.38 8.39 -2.10
N SER A 26 11.93 8.32 -0.90
CA SER A 26 13.13 7.56 -0.59
C SER A 26 12.75 6.13 -0.17
N ALA A 27 13.43 5.12 -0.69
CA ALA A 27 13.13 3.71 -0.38
C ALA A 27 13.37 3.37 1.10
N SER A 28 14.34 4.01 1.75
CA SER A 28 14.66 3.79 3.16
C SER A 28 14.00 4.78 4.13
N ASP A 29 13.41 5.88 3.65
CA ASP A 29 12.71 6.89 4.46
C ASP A 29 11.36 7.29 3.86
N TYR A 30 10.44 6.34 3.77
CA TYR A 30 9.06 6.58 3.34
C TYR A 30 8.04 6.55 4.48
N ALA A 31 8.44 6.23 5.71
CA ALA A 31 7.51 6.19 6.83
C ALA A 31 6.90 7.57 7.09
N SER A 32 5.61 7.60 7.42
CA SER A 32 4.93 8.82 7.86
C SER A 32 4.80 8.83 9.38
N GLY A 33 5.00 9.99 9.99
CA GLY A 33 4.48 10.28 11.33
C GLY A 33 2.94 10.24 11.34
N TYR A 34 2.38 10.02 12.52
CA TYR A 34 0.95 10.10 12.80
C TYR A 34 0.73 10.44 14.28
N SER A 35 -0.49 10.85 14.61
CA SER A 35 -0.92 11.14 15.99
C SER A 35 -2.18 10.38 16.33
N HIS A 36 -2.27 9.83 17.54
CA HIS A 36 -3.49 9.20 18.05
C HIS A 36 -4.69 10.16 18.12
N LEU A 37 -4.46 11.47 18.11
CA LEU A 37 -5.53 12.47 18.00
C LEU A 37 -6.25 12.42 16.63
N ASN A 38 -5.55 11.96 15.59
CA ASN A 38 -6.04 11.83 14.21
C ASN A 38 -6.12 10.35 13.77
N GLU A 39 -6.34 9.45 14.72
CA GLU A 39 -6.48 8.02 14.50
C GLU A 39 -7.81 7.54 15.10
N SER A 40 -8.48 6.62 14.40
CA SER A 40 -9.73 6.03 14.89
C SER A 40 -9.85 4.57 14.47
N ALA A 41 -10.36 3.74 15.37
CA ALA A 41 -10.59 2.33 15.12
C ALA A 41 -11.95 1.89 15.69
N ARG A 42 -12.63 0.99 14.97
CA ARG A 42 -13.84 0.29 15.43
C ARG A 42 -13.93 -1.08 14.72
N PRO A 43 -14.80 -2.01 15.15
CA PRO A 43 -14.91 -3.31 14.51
C PRO A 43 -15.08 -3.20 12.99
N GLY A 44 -14.16 -3.83 12.25
CA GLY A 44 -14.15 -3.81 10.78
C GLY A 44 -13.67 -2.50 10.14
N TYR A 45 -13.10 -1.54 10.88
CA TYR A 45 -12.65 -0.27 10.32
C TYR A 45 -11.46 0.34 11.07
N TYR A 46 -10.52 0.88 10.30
CA TYR A 46 -9.40 1.66 10.82
C TYR A 46 -9.20 2.92 9.98
N GLN A 47 -8.81 4.03 10.62
CA GLN A 47 -8.43 5.27 9.97
C GLN A 47 -7.24 5.91 10.68
N VAL A 48 -6.34 6.50 9.89
CA VAL A 48 -5.23 7.32 10.39
C VAL A 48 -4.87 8.43 9.41
N PHE A 49 -4.49 9.59 9.92
CA PHE A 49 -3.92 10.67 9.13
C PHE A 49 -2.38 10.56 9.05
N LEU A 50 -1.85 10.50 7.83
CA LEU A 50 -0.42 10.39 7.53
C LEU A 50 0.18 11.79 7.37
N GLU A 51 0.80 12.30 8.43
CA GLU A 51 1.29 13.68 8.54
C GLU A 51 2.31 14.06 7.47
N LYS A 52 3.24 13.14 7.12
CA LYS A 52 4.29 13.39 6.11
C LYS A 52 3.72 13.68 4.73
N TYR A 53 2.56 13.08 4.42
CA TYR A 53 1.97 13.13 3.08
C TYR A 53 0.69 13.96 3.01
N GLY A 54 0.12 14.33 4.16
CA GLY A 54 -1.17 15.00 4.24
C GLY A 54 -2.34 14.12 3.78
N ILE A 55 -2.25 12.80 3.96
CA ILE A 55 -3.22 11.83 3.43
C ILE A 55 -4.04 11.23 4.57
N ASN A 56 -5.36 11.22 4.42
CA ASN A 56 -6.23 10.41 5.29
C ASN A 56 -6.36 9.01 4.72
N ALA A 57 -5.97 8.00 5.51
CA ALA A 57 -6.06 6.59 5.13
C ALA A 57 -7.18 5.89 5.90
N GLU A 58 -8.04 5.17 5.20
CA GLU A 58 -9.18 4.46 5.76
C GLU A 58 -9.20 3.03 5.21
N LEU A 59 -9.34 2.04 6.09
CA LEU A 59 -9.20 0.63 5.77
C LEU A 59 -10.38 -0.17 6.33
N THR A 60 -10.86 -1.12 5.56
CA THR A 60 -11.81 -2.15 6.00
C THR A 60 -11.51 -3.48 5.30
N SER A 61 -12.21 -4.54 5.67
CA SER A 61 -11.96 -5.89 5.17
C SER A 61 -13.24 -6.70 5.02
N THR A 62 -13.23 -7.62 4.06
CA THR A 62 -14.15 -8.76 4.00
C THR A 62 -13.38 -10.04 4.36
N LEU A 63 -13.95 -11.23 4.11
CA LEU A 63 -13.35 -12.50 4.49
C LEU A 63 -11.94 -12.72 3.92
N ARG A 64 -11.68 -12.30 2.68
CA ARG A 64 -10.40 -12.53 1.96
C ARG A 64 -9.91 -11.31 1.18
N CYS A 65 -10.52 -10.14 1.40
CA CYS A 65 -10.17 -8.93 0.70
C CYS A 65 -10.01 -7.75 1.65
N GLY A 66 -9.02 -6.90 1.38
CA GLY A 66 -8.89 -5.57 1.96
C GLY A 66 -9.52 -4.50 1.05
N TYR A 67 -10.09 -3.46 1.65
CA TYR A 67 -10.48 -2.25 0.95
C TYR A 67 -9.79 -1.06 1.58
N HIS A 68 -9.08 -0.30 0.77
CA HIS A 68 -8.39 0.92 1.18
C HIS A 68 -9.03 2.12 0.49
N ARG A 69 -9.24 3.19 1.23
CA ARG A 69 -9.62 4.50 0.72
C ARG A 69 -8.62 5.54 1.21
N TYR A 70 -8.01 6.26 0.29
CA TYR A 70 -6.99 7.25 0.55
C TYR A 70 -7.41 8.62 0.03
N THR A 71 -7.61 9.57 0.93
CA THR A 71 -7.95 10.95 0.58
C THR A 71 -6.68 11.80 0.56
N PHE A 72 -6.28 12.18 -0.65
CA PHE A 72 -5.07 12.97 -0.90
C PHE A 72 -5.36 14.48 -0.83
N PRO A 73 -4.33 15.32 -0.60
CA PRO A 73 -4.43 16.76 -0.86
C PRO A 73 -4.85 17.05 -2.30
N LYS A 74 -5.54 18.17 -2.54
CA LYS A 74 -6.02 18.53 -3.88
C LYS A 74 -4.87 18.79 -4.85
N GLY A 75 -5.01 18.34 -6.09
CA GLY A 75 -4.08 18.64 -7.19
C GLY A 75 -2.72 17.95 -7.12
N VAL A 76 -2.49 17.06 -6.15
CA VAL A 76 -1.25 16.30 -6.02
C VAL A 76 -1.30 14.99 -6.81
N GLU A 77 -0.15 14.48 -7.17
CA GLU A 77 -0.03 13.15 -7.77
C GLU A 77 -0.19 12.07 -6.70
N LYS A 78 -1.06 11.10 -6.98
CA LYS A 78 -1.30 9.94 -6.13
C LYS A 78 -0.25 8.89 -6.45
N LYS A 79 0.41 8.39 -5.42
CA LYS A 79 1.33 7.24 -5.50
C LYS A 79 0.97 6.25 -4.40
N LEU A 80 1.24 4.98 -4.67
CA LEU A 80 1.17 3.93 -3.67
C LEU A 80 2.54 3.26 -3.59
N ILE A 81 3.09 3.23 -2.40
CA ILE A 81 4.26 2.42 -2.07
C ILE A 81 3.76 1.00 -1.78
N ALA A 82 4.33 0.01 -2.45
CA ALA A 82 4.23 -1.40 -2.10
C ALA A 82 5.64 -1.89 -1.71
N ASP A 83 5.84 -2.15 -0.42
CA ASP A 83 7.14 -2.60 0.10
C ASP A 83 7.25 -4.13 0.01
N MET A 84 7.38 -4.62 -1.23
CA MET A 84 7.39 -6.04 -1.56
C MET A 84 8.59 -6.80 -0.97
N THR A 85 9.63 -6.08 -0.57
CA THR A 85 10.85 -6.65 0.03
C THR A 85 10.76 -6.80 1.55
N ARG A 86 9.70 -6.28 2.18
CA ARG A 86 9.55 -6.25 3.63
C ARG A 86 8.35 -7.06 4.12
N THR A 87 8.65 -7.97 5.05
CA THR A 87 7.70 -8.59 5.99
C THR A 87 8.43 -8.86 7.30
N ASN A 88 7.80 -9.49 8.29
CA ASN A 88 8.53 -9.99 9.45
C ASN A 88 9.30 -11.29 9.17
N ASN A 89 8.97 -11.99 8.09
CA ASN A 89 9.64 -13.19 7.62
C ASN A 89 10.61 -12.83 6.49
N ARG A 90 11.60 -13.69 6.24
CA ARG A 90 12.53 -13.45 5.13
C ARG A 90 11.80 -13.58 3.79
N VAL A 91 11.81 -12.51 3.00
CA VAL A 91 11.34 -12.53 1.61
C VAL A 91 12.38 -13.24 0.74
N LYS A 92 11.96 -14.32 0.08
CA LYS A 92 12.79 -15.13 -0.83
C LYS A 92 12.67 -14.63 -2.27
N ASP A 93 11.46 -14.27 -2.66
CA ASP A 93 11.11 -13.80 -3.99
C ASP A 93 9.84 -12.95 -3.91
N TRP A 94 9.63 -12.06 -4.88
CA TRP A 94 8.44 -11.22 -4.95
C TRP A 94 8.24 -10.70 -6.37
N ASN A 95 7.00 -10.38 -6.69
CA ASN A 95 6.67 -9.71 -7.94
C ASN A 95 5.50 -8.75 -7.73
N ILE A 96 5.51 -7.67 -8.50
CA ILE A 96 4.37 -6.77 -8.69
C ILE A 96 4.39 -6.29 -10.13
N GLN A 97 3.25 -6.39 -10.80
CA GLN A 97 3.10 -5.99 -12.19
C GLN A 97 1.73 -5.41 -12.46
N GLN A 98 1.65 -4.53 -13.46
CA GLN A 98 0.39 -4.11 -14.03
C GLN A 98 -0.12 -5.23 -14.93
N GLU A 99 -1.36 -5.67 -14.69
CA GLU A 99 -2.00 -6.73 -15.49
C GLU A 99 -3.00 -6.12 -16.48
N GLU A 100 -3.76 -5.10 -16.04
CA GLU A 100 -4.75 -4.39 -16.85
C GLU A 100 -4.70 -2.89 -16.58
N GLU A 101 -5.57 -2.12 -17.25
CA GLU A 101 -5.63 -0.67 -17.09
C GLU A 101 -5.89 -0.26 -15.63
N TYR A 102 -6.74 -0.97 -14.89
CA TYR A 102 -7.09 -0.65 -13.50
C TYR A 102 -6.60 -1.69 -12.49
N VAL A 103 -5.72 -2.60 -12.92
CA VAL A 103 -5.38 -3.81 -12.15
C VAL A 103 -3.87 -3.96 -12.06
N PHE A 104 -3.39 -4.21 -10.84
CA PHE A 104 -2.04 -4.71 -10.61
C PHE A 104 -2.08 -5.95 -9.71
N THR A 105 -1.19 -6.88 -10.00
CA THR A 105 -1.12 -8.20 -9.37
C THR A 105 0.29 -8.47 -8.89
N GLY A 106 0.45 -9.52 -8.10
CA GLY A 106 1.78 -9.92 -7.66
C GLY A 106 1.76 -11.01 -6.61
N PHE A 107 2.94 -11.26 -6.05
CA PHE A 107 3.12 -12.20 -4.96
C PHE A 107 4.27 -11.78 -4.04
N GLN A 108 4.27 -12.34 -2.84
CA GLN A 108 5.39 -12.29 -1.91
C GLN A 108 5.65 -13.69 -1.38
N ASP A 109 6.88 -14.18 -1.54
CA ASP A 109 7.29 -15.53 -1.14
C ASP A 109 8.12 -15.46 0.15
N THR A 110 7.56 -15.99 1.25
CA THR A 110 8.23 -16.09 2.55
C THR A 110 8.31 -17.55 3.00
N ASP A 111 7.54 -17.97 4.01
CA ASP A 111 7.34 -19.37 4.43
C ASP A 111 6.12 -20.01 3.74
N GLY A 112 5.83 -19.50 2.55
CA GLY A 112 4.64 -19.73 1.75
C GLY A 112 4.44 -18.52 0.84
N LYS A 113 3.94 -18.76 -0.37
CA LYS A 113 3.70 -17.69 -1.34
C LYS A 113 2.28 -17.17 -1.16
N ILE A 114 2.15 -15.87 -0.91
CA ILE A 114 0.87 -15.16 -0.92
C ILE A 114 0.74 -14.39 -2.23
N TYR A 115 -0.38 -14.54 -2.91
CA TYR A 115 -0.72 -13.79 -4.11
C TYR A 115 -1.72 -12.70 -3.80
N PHE A 116 -1.70 -11.63 -4.59
CA PHE A 116 -2.72 -10.60 -4.51
C PHE A 116 -3.20 -10.14 -5.90
N TYR A 117 -4.45 -9.68 -5.92
CA TYR A 117 -5.09 -9.04 -7.06
C TYR A 117 -5.72 -7.73 -6.59
N ALA A 118 -5.19 -6.59 -7.06
CA ALA A 118 -5.63 -5.26 -6.64
C ALA A 118 -6.29 -4.50 -7.78
N VAL A 119 -7.54 -4.05 -7.55
CA VAL A 119 -8.30 -3.19 -8.45
C VAL A 119 -8.31 -1.77 -7.92
N SER A 120 -7.94 -0.80 -8.75
CA SER A 120 -8.00 0.63 -8.45
C SER A 120 -9.17 1.31 -9.16
N ASN A 121 -9.68 2.40 -8.56
CA ASN A 121 -10.59 3.30 -9.27
C ASN A 121 -9.88 4.30 -10.21
N TYR A 122 -8.54 4.33 -10.19
CA TYR A 122 -7.73 5.09 -11.15
C TYR A 122 -6.95 4.13 -12.05
N PRO A 123 -6.71 4.50 -13.33
CA PRO A 123 -5.90 3.67 -14.20
C PRO A 123 -4.46 3.60 -13.66
N ILE A 124 -3.81 2.46 -13.77
CA ILE A 124 -2.40 2.26 -13.46
C ILE A 124 -1.58 2.81 -14.62
N LYS A 125 -0.76 3.81 -14.33
CA LYS A 125 0.11 4.47 -15.33
C LYS A 125 1.44 3.76 -15.44
N ASP A 126 2.01 3.35 -14.31
CA ASP A 126 3.33 2.74 -14.25
C ASP A 126 3.57 2.06 -12.89
N ILE A 127 4.45 1.07 -12.85
CA ILE A 127 4.98 0.48 -11.61
C ILE A 127 6.51 0.48 -11.70
N ARG A 128 7.17 1.25 -10.84
CA ARG A 128 8.63 1.40 -10.86
C ARG A 128 9.26 0.94 -9.57
N GLN A 129 10.43 0.32 -9.67
CA GLN A 129 11.26 0.08 -8.50
C GLN A 129 12.03 1.35 -8.14
N VAL A 130 11.98 1.72 -6.88
CA VAL A 130 12.81 2.77 -6.28
C VAL A 130 13.71 2.11 -5.26
N LYS A 131 15.01 2.34 -5.41
CA LYS A 131 16.05 1.71 -4.60
C LYS A 131 17.05 2.74 -4.15
N ASP A 132 17.52 2.59 -2.92
CA ASP A 132 18.72 3.22 -2.41
C ASP A 132 19.69 2.15 -1.89
N ASP A 133 20.79 2.57 -1.26
CA ASP A 133 21.83 1.65 -0.76
C ASP A 133 21.31 0.68 0.31
N LYS A 134 20.16 0.97 0.93
CA LYS A 134 19.63 0.23 2.08
C LYS A 134 18.38 -0.58 1.76
N HIS A 135 17.53 -0.10 0.85
CA HIS A 135 16.21 -0.67 0.67
C HIS A 135 15.68 -0.51 -0.77
N GLU A 136 14.72 -1.37 -1.13
CA GLU A 136 14.04 -1.34 -2.42
C GLU A 136 12.53 -1.47 -2.21
N ILE A 137 11.77 -0.60 -2.87
CA ILE A 137 10.31 -0.56 -2.84
C ILE A 137 9.75 -0.45 -4.26
N SER A 138 8.50 -0.85 -4.43
CA SER A 138 7.75 -0.61 -5.66
C SER A 138 6.84 0.62 -5.49
N LEU A 139 6.87 1.53 -6.45
CA LEU A 139 5.94 2.66 -6.55
C LEU A 139 4.94 2.42 -7.67
N VAL A 140 3.67 2.39 -7.32
CA VAL A 140 2.55 2.40 -8.28
C VAL A 140 2.15 3.84 -8.53
N TYR A 141 2.17 4.23 -9.80
CA TYR A 141 1.72 5.52 -10.30
C TYR A 141 0.34 5.37 -10.92
N PHE A 142 -0.55 6.30 -10.59
CA PHE A 142 -1.91 6.31 -11.13
C PHE A 142 -2.05 7.37 -12.22
N GLY A 143 -2.80 7.06 -13.27
CA GLY A 143 -3.24 8.02 -14.28
C GLY A 143 -4.37 8.88 -13.71
N GLU A 144 -4.58 10.05 -14.32
CA GLU A 144 -5.58 11.05 -13.88
C GLU A 144 -5.48 11.43 -12.39
N SER A 145 -4.32 11.20 -11.77
CA SER A 145 -4.18 11.18 -10.31
C SER A 145 -4.43 12.53 -9.63
N ARG A 146 -4.46 13.63 -10.39
CA ARG A 146 -4.68 14.98 -9.86
C ARG A 146 -6.17 15.31 -9.65
N LYS A 147 -7.08 14.43 -10.07
CA LYS A 147 -8.50 14.58 -9.73
C LYS A 147 -8.71 14.45 -8.21
N ASN A 148 -9.81 14.99 -7.70
CA ASN A 148 -10.00 15.15 -6.25
C ASN A 148 -10.66 13.93 -5.57
N GLU A 149 -11.08 12.92 -6.32
CA GLU A 149 -11.67 11.72 -5.76
C GLU A 149 -10.63 10.92 -4.96
N PRO A 150 -11.02 10.30 -3.84
CA PRO A 150 -10.16 9.38 -3.11
C PRO A 150 -9.63 8.27 -4.02
N LEU A 151 -8.39 7.83 -3.78
CA LEU A 151 -7.88 6.59 -4.35
C LEU A 151 -8.48 5.42 -3.56
N GLU A 152 -9.15 4.52 -4.27
CA GLU A 152 -9.75 3.32 -3.71
C GLU A 152 -9.05 2.09 -4.27
N LEU A 153 -8.73 1.14 -3.38
CA LEU A 153 -8.15 -0.15 -3.75
C LEU A 153 -9.00 -1.28 -3.17
N LYS A 154 -9.36 -2.25 -4.00
CA LYS A 154 -9.98 -3.52 -3.60
C LYS A 154 -8.95 -4.61 -3.84
N ILE A 155 -8.50 -5.29 -2.79
CA ILE A 155 -7.35 -6.20 -2.86
C ILE A 155 -7.78 -7.56 -2.35
N GLY A 156 -7.76 -8.58 -3.21
CA GLY A 156 -8.01 -9.98 -2.84
C GLY A 156 -6.70 -10.74 -2.63
N PHE A 157 -6.70 -11.73 -1.73
CA PHE A 157 -5.52 -12.54 -1.39
C PHE A 157 -5.79 -14.05 -1.49
N SER A 158 -4.76 -14.82 -1.88
CA SER A 158 -4.78 -16.29 -1.90
C SER A 158 -3.43 -16.90 -1.52
#